data_AF-A0A3A1X6A2-F1
#
_entry.id   AF-A0A3A1X6A2-F1
#
_cell.length_a   1.000
_cell.length_b   1.000
_cell.length_c   1.000
_cell.angle_alpha   90.00
_cell.angle_beta   90.00
_cell.angle_gamma   90.00
#
_symmetry.space_group_name_H-M   'P 1'
#
loop_
_entity.id
_entity.type
_entity.pdbx_description
1 polymer ?
#
loop_
_entity_poly.entity_id
_entity_poly.type
_entity_poly.pdbx_seq_one_letter_code
_entity_poly.pdbx_strand_id
1 'polypeptide(L)'
;MSTSTLNKKRTIHNDEKNKKAIKDYKRRKEYKTREEYEDYKNYKEYKDYKNEEMILFSEKQNEELPILIDTKHLPGPLSMKKLCNFGAFNNVSIRTGFTQSTAKTPEGRCNVLKNLLPNGTVACAFTASWIWLGGKIPNILEIISKSHYRIKPYDHRLQVFRRKLMKKEQRVIKDLHVTSPARTICDIALTPSKNIYEEIRRVDTVCELAQKYNTSFKDCEKIIDSNPYFPGAAKAKEWIKYIIDKDNILYDY
;
A
#
# COMPACT_ATOMS: atom_id res chain seq x y z
N MET A 1 -97.25 39.80 13.08
CA MET A 1 -96.71 38.89 14.11
C MET A 1 -95.56 38.11 13.50
N SER A 2 -94.33 38.53 13.78
CA SER A 2 -93.14 38.17 12.99
C SER A 2 -92.11 37.39 13.81
N THR A 3 -91.70 36.24 13.25
CA THR A 3 -90.34 35.68 13.22
C THR A 3 -89.53 35.60 14.53
N SER A 4 -89.52 34.47 15.23
CA SER A 4 -88.48 34.21 16.25
C SER A 4 -88.05 32.75 16.50
N THR A 5 -88.38 31.77 15.66
CA THR A 5 -88.04 30.35 15.94
C THR A 5 -87.09 29.65 14.96
N LEU A 6 -86.68 30.29 13.86
CA LEU A 6 -85.76 29.67 12.89
C LEU A 6 -84.26 29.92 13.14
N ASN A 7 -83.87 30.82 14.06
CA ASN A 7 -82.46 31.25 14.19
C ASN A 7 -81.67 30.59 15.34
N LYS A 8 -82.28 29.74 16.17
CA LYS A 8 -81.59 29.07 17.31
C LYS A 8 -81.14 27.63 17.04
N LYS A 9 -81.76 26.93 16.08
CA LYS A 9 -81.37 25.55 15.69
C LYS A 9 -80.19 25.50 14.71
N ARG A 10 -80.01 26.52 13.86
CA ARG A 10 -78.88 26.61 12.92
C ARG A 10 -77.54 26.92 13.59
N THR A 11 -77.54 27.67 14.69
CA THR A 11 -76.33 28.03 15.45
C THR A 11 -75.77 26.83 16.25
N ILE A 12 -76.63 26.07 16.94
CA ILE A 12 -76.19 24.91 17.75
C ILE A 12 -75.64 23.77 16.86
N HIS A 13 -76.26 23.50 15.72
CA HIS A 13 -75.81 22.44 14.81
C HIS A 13 -74.49 22.78 14.09
N ASN A 14 -74.22 24.07 13.86
CA ASN A 14 -72.95 24.54 13.30
C ASN A 14 -71.81 24.48 14.34
N ASP A 15 -72.08 24.75 15.62
CA ASP A 15 -71.08 24.68 16.69
C ASP A 15 -70.62 23.23 17.00
N GLU A 16 -71.52 22.24 16.96
CA GLU A 16 -71.16 20.83 17.13
C GLU A 16 -70.34 20.29 15.94
N LYS A 17 -70.69 20.70 14.72
CA LYS A 17 -69.96 20.34 13.50
C LYS A 17 -68.54 20.91 13.51
N ASN A 18 -68.37 22.14 14.01
CA ASN A 18 -67.07 22.80 14.18
C ASN A 18 -66.21 22.11 15.26
N LYS A 19 -66.81 21.74 16.40
CA LYS A 19 -66.12 20.98 17.47
C LYS A 19 -65.64 19.60 17.00
N LYS A 20 -66.44 18.90 16.18
CA LYS A 20 -66.07 17.61 15.59
C LYS A 20 -64.91 17.75 14.59
N ALA A 21 -64.96 18.75 13.71
CA ALA A 21 -63.88 19.02 12.75
C ALA A 21 -62.54 19.35 13.43
N ILE A 22 -62.56 20.10 14.54
CA ILE A 22 -61.35 20.42 15.32
C ILE A 22 -60.78 19.18 16.00
N LYS A 23 -61.62 18.29 16.56
CA LYS A 23 -61.18 17.01 17.13
C LYS A 23 -60.56 16.09 16.07
N ASP A 24 -61.19 16.00 14.89
CA ASP A 24 -60.69 15.17 13.78
C ASP A 24 -59.38 15.73 13.19
N TYR A 25 -59.20 17.06 13.19
CA TYR A 25 -57.95 17.70 12.82
C TYR A 25 -56.82 17.38 13.82
N LYS A 26 -57.08 17.54 15.13
CA LYS A 26 -56.10 17.22 16.18
C LYS A 26 -55.70 15.74 16.14
N ARG A 27 -56.67 14.84 16.01
CA ARG A 27 -56.45 13.40 15.89
C ARG A 27 -55.58 13.06 14.68
N ARG A 28 -55.87 13.62 13.50
CA ARG A 28 -55.03 13.41 12.30
C ARG A 28 -53.61 13.92 12.47
N LYS A 29 -53.42 15.04 13.17
CA LYS A 29 -52.09 15.58 13.46
C LYS A 29 -51.29 14.68 14.40
N GLU A 30 -51.93 14.11 15.41
CA GLU A 30 -51.33 13.11 16.33
C GLU A 30 -50.97 11.80 15.62
N TYR A 31 -51.84 11.27 14.76
CA TYR A 31 -51.51 10.07 13.96
C TYR A 31 -50.30 10.30 13.07
N LYS A 32 -50.23 11.46 12.39
CA LYS A 32 -49.11 11.81 11.51
C LYS A 32 -47.79 11.94 12.27
N THR A 33 -47.81 12.52 13.47
CA THR A 33 -46.60 12.61 14.32
C THR A 33 -46.17 11.25 14.86
N ARG A 34 -47.11 10.34 15.14
CA ARG A 34 -46.80 8.98 15.57
C ARG A 34 -46.18 8.14 14.45
N GLU A 35 -46.69 8.24 13.22
CA GLU A 35 -46.08 7.60 12.04
C GLU A 35 -44.67 8.13 11.79
N GLU A 36 -44.46 9.45 11.83
CA GLU A 36 -43.13 10.06 11.69
C GLU A 36 -42.14 9.59 12.78
N TYR A 37 -42.61 9.39 14.01
CA TYR A 37 -41.77 8.89 15.11
C TYR A 37 -41.40 7.41 14.95
N GLU A 38 -42.35 6.55 14.56
CA GLU A 38 -42.07 5.13 14.30
C GLU A 38 -41.13 4.94 13.10
N ASP A 39 -41.27 5.77 12.05
CA ASP A 39 -40.38 5.74 10.89
C ASP A 39 -38.94 6.15 11.27
N TYR A 40 -38.80 7.17 12.12
CA TYR A 40 -37.50 7.59 12.65
C TYR A 40 -36.88 6.52 13.57
N LYS A 41 -37.69 5.85 14.38
CA LYS A 41 -37.25 4.77 15.26
C LYS A 41 -36.77 3.56 14.47
N ASN A 42 -37.53 3.13 13.45
CA ASN A 42 -37.13 2.07 12.53
C ASN A 42 -35.83 2.41 11.79
N TYR A 43 -35.69 3.64 11.30
CA TYR A 43 -34.47 4.09 10.64
C TYR A 43 -33.25 4.04 11.58
N LYS A 44 -33.42 4.46 12.84
CA LYS A 44 -32.37 4.41 13.85
C LYS A 44 -31.99 2.98 14.22
N GLU A 45 -32.97 2.10 14.42
CA GLU A 45 -32.78 0.68 14.73
C GLU A 45 -32.06 -0.05 13.58
N TYR A 46 -32.43 0.22 12.32
CA TYR A 46 -31.71 -0.28 11.15
C TYR A 46 -30.25 0.21 11.08
N LYS A 47 -30.01 1.47 11.45
CA LYS A 47 -28.67 2.06 11.45
C LYS A 47 -27.80 1.48 12.57
N ASP A 48 -28.38 1.24 13.74
CA ASP A 48 -27.70 0.63 14.88
C ASP A 48 -27.37 -0.84 14.60
N TYR A 49 -28.30 -1.63 14.02
CA TYR A 49 -28.05 -3.00 13.58
C TYR A 49 -26.90 -3.08 12.54
N LYS A 50 -26.86 -2.14 11.59
CA LYS A 50 -25.79 -2.08 10.58
C LYS A 50 -24.43 -1.69 11.18
N ASN A 51 -24.44 -0.86 12.22
CA ASN A 51 -23.23 -0.52 12.99
C ASN A 51 -22.76 -1.71 13.82
N GLU A 52 -23.66 -2.45 14.45
CA GLU A 52 -23.34 -3.67 15.21
C GLU A 52 -22.78 -4.77 14.31
N GLU A 53 -23.35 -5.01 13.12
CA GLU A 53 -22.76 -5.94 12.14
C GLU A 53 -21.36 -5.50 11.69
N MET A 54 -21.15 -4.21 11.44
CA MET A 54 -19.84 -3.64 11.10
C MET A 54 -18.82 -3.82 12.25
N ILE A 55 -19.24 -3.62 13.50
CA ILE A 55 -18.40 -3.80 14.69
C ILE A 55 -18.07 -5.28 14.88
N LEU A 56 -19.05 -6.18 14.77
CA LEU A 56 -18.85 -7.63 14.90
C LEU A 56 -17.92 -8.20 13.80
N PHE A 57 -18.00 -7.66 12.57
CA PHE A 57 -17.05 -7.96 11.49
C PHE A 57 -15.63 -7.46 11.82
N SER A 58 -15.49 -6.31 12.47
CA SER A 58 -14.18 -5.77 12.87
C SER A 58 -13.57 -6.54 14.04
N GLU A 59 -14.38 -6.98 15.01
CA GLU A 59 -13.92 -7.69 16.21
C GLU A 59 -13.50 -9.13 15.91
N LYS A 60 -14.15 -9.80 14.94
CA LYS A 60 -13.71 -11.12 14.42
C LYS A 60 -12.47 -11.06 13.52
N GLN A 61 -11.98 -9.87 13.16
CA GLN A 61 -10.84 -9.66 12.25
C GLN A 61 -9.54 -9.24 12.94
N ASN A 62 -9.46 -9.33 14.28
CA ASN A 62 -8.23 -9.06 15.02
C ASN A 62 -7.23 -10.24 15.05
N GLU A 63 -7.28 -11.13 14.05
CA GLU A 63 -6.09 -11.89 13.66
C GLU A 63 -5.33 -11.05 12.64
N GLU A 64 -4.17 -10.53 13.05
CA GLU A 64 -3.30 -9.76 12.16
C GLU A 64 -2.99 -10.62 10.92
N LEU A 65 -3.44 -10.17 9.75
CA LEU A 65 -3.26 -10.91 8.50
C LEU A 65 -1.78 -11.25 8.32
N PRO A 66 -1.44 -12.46 7.84
CA PRO A 66 -0.05 -12.81 7.63
C PRO A 66 0.58 -11.89 6.59
N ILE A 67 1.90 -11.71 6.72
CA ILE A 67 2.70 -10.87 5.82
C ILE A 67 2.49 -11.27 4.36
N LEU A 68 2.47 -12.59 4.10
CA LEU A 68 2.14 -13.16 2.81
C LEU A 68 0.73 -13.74 2.84
N ILE A 69 -0.10 -13.20 1.96
CA ILE A 69 -1.49 -13.57 1.76
C ILE A 69 -1.55 -14.48 0.53
N ASP A 70 -2.11 -15.66 0.71
CA ASP A 70 -2.27 -16.70 -0.31
C ASP A 70 -3.74 -17.07 -0.55
N THR A 71 -3.98 -18.16 -1.28
CA THR A 71 -5.33 -18.65 -1.61
C THR A 71 -6.11 -19.20 -0.42
N LYS A 72 -5.51 -19.28 0.77
CA LYS A 72 -6.25 -19.59 2.02
C LYS A 72 -6.96 -18.36 2.58
N HIS A 73 -6.46 -17.17 2.23
CA HIS A 73 -6.93 -15.89 2.75
C HIS A 73 -7.79 -15.14 1.74
N LEU A 74 -7.50 -15.31 0.45
CA LEU A 74 -8.24 -14.70 -0.64
C LEU A 74 -8.87 -15.79 -1.54
N PRO A 75 -10.07 -15.55 -2.10
CA PRO A 75 -10.86 -16.55 -2.83
C PRO A 75 -10.25 -17.01 -4.17
N GLY A 76 -9.05 -16.55 -4.53
CA GLY A 76 -8.25 -17.08 -5.63
C GLY A 76 -7.49 -16.03 -6.44
N PRO A 77 -6.74 -16.46 -7.48
CA PRO A 77 -5.89 -15.60 -8.30
C PRO A 77 -6.62 -14.44 -8.99
N LEU A 78 -7.87 -14.63 -9.41
CA LEU A 78 -8.65 -13.58 -10.06
C LEU A 78 -8.92 -12.41 -9.10
N SER A 79 -9.24 -12.73 -7.84
CA SER A 79 -9.48 -11.74 -6.80
C SER A 79 -8.19 -11.01 -6.40
N MET A 80 -7.06 -11.73 -6.32
CA MET A 80 -5.74 -11.12 -6.12
C MET A 80 -5.39 -10.15 -7.27
N LYS A 81 -5.63 -10.55 -8.53
CA LYS A 81 -5.43 -9.69 -9.70
C LYS A 81 -6.32 -8.44 -9.64
N LYS A 82 -7.59 -8.58 -9.25
CA LYS A 82 -8.49 -7.43 -9.05
C LYS A 82 -7.96 -6.49 -7.97
N LEU A 83 -7.54 -7.01 -6.82
CA LEU A 83 -6.98 -6.20 -5.73
C LEU A 83 -5.67 -5.49 -6.13
N CYS A 84 -4.82 -6.15 -6.93
CA CYS A 84 -3.65 -5.51 -7.53
C CYS A 84 -4.04 -4.35 -8.44
N ASN A 85 -5.02 -4.53 -9.32
CA ASN A 85 -5.50 -3.48 -10.21
C ASN A 85 -6.11 -2.30 -9.43
N PHE A 86 -6.72 -2.56 -8.26
CA PHE A 86 -7.19 -1.52 -7.34
C PHE A 86 -6.08 -0.86 -6.52
N GLY A 87 -4.82 -1.33 -6.61
CA GLY A 87 -3.69 -0.79 -5.86
C GLY A 87 -3.68 -1.16 -4.37
N ALA A 88 -4.54 -2.08 -3.93
CA ALA A 88 -4.61 -2.54 -2.54
C ALA A 88 -3.65 -3.70 -2.23
N PHE A 89 -3.12 -4.35 -3.26
CA PHE A 89 -2.35 -5.60 -3.15
C PHE A 89 -1.15 -5.60 -4.10
N ASN A 90 -0.09 -6.28 -3.72
CA ASN A 90 1.08 -6.54 -4.56
C ASN A 90 1.26 -8.03 -4.74
N ASN A 91 1.27 -8.48 -6.00
CA ASN A 91 1.55 -9.87 -6.31
C ASN A 91 3.05 -10.16 -6.16
N VAL A 92 3.33 -11.25 -5.45
CA VAL A 92 4.63 -11.94 -5.45
C VAL A 92 4.58 -13.03 -6.52
N SER A 93 3.54 -13.86 -6.48
CA SER A 93 3.23 -14.88 -7.49
C SER A 93 1.76 -14.76 -7.93
N ILE A 94 1.31 -15.68 -8.79
CA ILE A 94 -0.11 -15.76 -9.18
C ILE A 94 -1.04 -16.19 -8.03
N ARG A 95 -0.49 -16.76 -6.95
CA ARG A 95 -1.24 -17.30 -5.80
C ARG A 95 -0.84 -16.68 -4.46
N THR A 96 0.08 -15.72 -4.46
CA THR A 96 0.60 -15.13 -3.23
C THR A 96 0.95 -13.68 -3.45
N GLY A 97 0.71 -12.86 -2.44
CA GLY A 97 1.13 -11.47 -2.43
C GLY A 97 1.08 -10.87 -1.03
N PHE A 98 1.12 -9.56 -0.95
CA PHE A 98 1.06 -8.81 0.31
C PHE A 98 0.26 -7.54 0.11
N THR A 99 -0.28 -6.99 1.21
CA THR A 99 -1.06 -5.76 1.14
C THR A 99 -0.18 -4.56 0.76
N GLN A 100 -0.76 -3.57 0.09
CA GLN A 100 -0.07 -2.32 -0.17
C GLN A 100 0.36 -1.61 1.12
N SER A 101 -0.37 -1.79 2.22
CA SER A 101 -0.04 -1.22 3.53
C SER A 101 1.31 -1.72 4.06
N THR A 102 1.58 -3.02 3.94
CA THR A 102 2.85 -3.66 4.31
C THR A 102 4.01 -3.11 3.47
N ALA A 103 3.75 -2.71 2.23
CA ALA A 103 4.76 -2.23 1.30
C ALA A 103 5.19 -0.77 1.52
N LYS A 104 4.49 0.00 2.37
CA LYS A 104 4.69 1.46 2.49
C LYS A 104 6.04 1.82 3.09
N THR A 105 6.51 1.07 4.09
CA THR A 105 7.75 1.36 4.82
C THR A 105 8.89 0.41 4.40
N PRO A 106 10.15 0.84 4.49
CA PRO A 106 11.29 -0.06 4.28
C PRO A 106 11.24 -1.30 5.17
N GLU A 107 10.81 -1.12 6.42
CA GLU A 107 10.64 -2.22 7.38
C GLU A 107 9.61 -3.26 6.94
N GLY A 108 8.45 -2.82 6.44
CA GLY A 108 7.44 -3.73 5.95
C GLY A 108 7.89 -4.45 4.68
N ARG A 109 8.63 -3.77 3.80
CA ARG A 109 9.27 -4.40 2.63
C ARG A 109 10.34 -5.42 3.01
N CYS A 110 11.15 -5.14 4.03
CA CYS A 110 12.07 -6.12 4.60
C CYS A 110 11.33 -7.35 5.15
N ASN A 111 10.20 -7.13 5.83
CA ASN A 111 9.40 -8.22 6.38
C ASN A 111 8.85 -9.14 5.28
N VAL A 112 8.41 -8.56 4.15
CA VAL A 112 8.02 -9.33 2.95
C VAL A 112 9.22 -10.14 2.44
N LEU A 113 10.37 -9.50 2.19
CA LEU A 113 11.54 -10.18 1.62
C LEU A 113 12.15 -11.22 2.56
N LYS A 114 12.01 -11.09 3.88
CA LYS A 114 12.46 -12.11 4.85
C LYS A 114 11.79 -13.47 4.62
N ASN A 115 10.56 -13.48 4.09
CA ASN A 115 9.84 -14.70 3.73
C ASN A 115 10.26 -15.26 2.35
N LEU A 116 10.97 -14.47 1.55
CA LEU A 116 11.40 -14.82 0.19
C LEU A 116 12.89 -15.18 0.12
N LEU A 117 13.73 -14.54 0.92
CA LEU A 117 15.18 -14.64 0.84
C LEU A 117 15.70 -15.70 1.83
N PRO A 118 16.70 -16.51 1.44
CA PRO A 118 17.35 -17.43 2.37
C PRO A 118 18.01 -16.69 3.55
N ASN A 119 18.05 -17.35 4.70
CA ASN A 119 18.68 -16.82 5.91
C ASN A 119 20.18 -16.51 5.69
N GLY A 120 20.66 -15.47 6.36
CA GLY A 120 22.07 -15.05 6.30
C GLY A 120 22.51 -14.46 4.96
N THR A 121 21.57 -14.15 4.07
CA THR A 121 21.85 -13.43 2.82
C THR A 121 21.67 -11.92 3.00
N VAL A 122 22.31 -11.14 2.13
CA VAL A 122 22.16 -9.68 2.10
C VAL A 122 21.43 -9.29 0.83
N ALA A 123 20.31 -8.58 0.94
CA ALA A 123 19.63 -7.99 -0.21
C ALA A 123 20.50 -6.88 -0.84
N CYS A 124 20.67 -6.91 -2.16
CA CYS A 124 21.50 -5.95 -2.90
C CYS A 124 20.85 -5.47 -4.21
N ALA A 125 21.50 -4.52 -4.91
CA ALA A 125 21.09 -4.02 -6.21
C ALA A 125 19.58 -3.67 -6.27
N PHE A 126 18.81 -4.17 -7.24
CA PHE A 126 17.39 -3.83 -7.38
C PHE A 126 16.51 -4.39 -6.27
N THR A 127 16.96 -5.43 -5.57
CA THR A 127 16.23 -5.96 -4.41
C THR A 127 16.38 -5.04 -3.21
N ALA A 128 17.59 -4.53 -2.96
CA ALA A 128 17.80 -3.49 -1.97
C ALA A 128 17.11 -2.18 -2.38
N SER A 129 17.16 -1.78 -3.65
CA SER A 129 16.49 -0.56 -4.10
C SER A 129 14.97 -0.64 -3.90
N TRP A 130 14.35 -1.80 -4.11
CA TRP A 130 12.93 -2.01 -3.78
C TRP A 130 12.65 -1.84 -2.28
N ILE A 131 13.53 -2.33 -1.41
CA ILE A 131 13.42 -2.07 0.05
C ILE A 131 13.49 -0.58 0.35
N TRP A 132 14.35 0.17 -0.32
CA TRP A 132 14.54 1.60 -0.03
C TRP A 132 13.46 2.49 -0.65
N LEU A 133 13.09 2.23 -1.90
CA LEU A 133 12.21 3.10 -2.68
C LEU A 133 10.75 2.62 -2.66
N GLY A 134 10.53 1.31 -2.69
CA GLY A 134 9.22 0.69 -2.91
C GLY A 134 8.97 0.41 -4.39
N GLY A 135 7.69 0.41 -4.78
CA GLY A 135 7.26 0.09 -6.14
C GLY A 135 7.01 -1.40 -6.37
N LYS A 136 7.11 -1.86 -7.61
CA LYS A 136 6.87 -3.26 -7.97
C LYS A 136 8.05 -4.13 -7.54
N ILE A 137 7.75 -5.25 -6.88
CA ILE A 137 8.77 -6.22 -6.48
C ILE A 137 9.55 -6.75 -7.71
N PRO A 138 10.89 -6.84 -7.66
CA PRO A 138 11.67 -7.39 -8.75
C PRO A 138 11.40 -8.88 -9.01
N ASN A 139 11.25 -9.27 -10.27
CA ASN A 139 11.11 -10.69 -10.65
C ASN A 139 12.37 -11.51 -10.33
N ILE A 140 13.54 -10.87 -10.39
CA ILE A 140 14.83 -11.45 -10.02
C ILE A 140 15.26 -10.80 -8.71
N LEU A 141 15.43 -11.62 -7.67
CA LEU A 141 15.87 -11.16 -6.37
C LEU A 141 17.39 -11.32 -6.27
N GLU A 142 18.06 -10.20 -6.12
CA GLU A 142 19.51 -10.04 -6.08
C GLU A 142 20.00 -10.06 -4.64
N ILE A 143 20.91 -11.00 -4.36
CA ILE A 143 21.46 -11.21 -3.02
C ILE A 143 22.97 -11.36 -3.06
N ILE A 144 23.64 -10.92 -2.00
CA ILE A 144 25.03 -11.26 -1.72
C ILE A 144 25.05 -12.47 -0.78
N SER A 145 25.74 -13.53 -1.20
CA SER A 145 25.95 -14.74 -0.40
C SER A 145 27.20 -15.49 -0.84
N LYS A 146 27.78 -16.26 0.08
CA LYS A 146 28.85 -17.23 -0.24
C LYS A 146 28.27 -18.52 -0.84
N SER A 147 27.05 -18.88 -0.42
CA SER A 147 26.34 -20.08 -0.85
C SER A 147 25.72 -19.92 -2.23
N HIS A 148 25.57 -21.02 -2.95
CA HIS A 148 24.81 -21.06 -4.18
C HIS A 148 23.37 -21.47 -3.89
N TYR A 149 22.41 -20.80 -4.54
CA TYR A 149 20.99 -21.12 -4.44
C TYR A 149 20.42 -21.45 -5.82
N ARG A 150 19.68 -22.55 -5.91
CA ARG A 150 18.93 -22.96 -7.12
C ARG A 150 17.41 -22.94 -6.91
N ILE A 151 16.95 -22.64 -5.70
CA ILE A 151 15.54 -22.52 -5.37
C ILE A 151 14.93 -21.27 -6.02
N LYS A 152 13.61 -21.32 -6.27
CA LYS A 152 12.81 -20.19 -6.77
C LYS A 152 11.70 -19.86 -5.76
N PRO A 153 11.98 -19.03 -4.74
CA PRO A 153 10.98 -18.66 -3.74
C PRO A 153 9.82 -17.93 -4.41
N TYR A 154 8.62 -18.51 -4.36
CA TYR A 154 7.40 -17.92 -4.96
C TYR A 154 7.60 -17.46 -6.42
N ASP A 155 8.23 -18.31 -7.25
CA ASP A 155 8.54 -18.05 -8.67
C ASP A 155 9.60 -16.96 -8.95
N HIS A 156 10.18 -16.35 -7.91
CA HIS A 156 11.29 -15.43 -8.08
C HIS A 156 12.61 -16.17 -8.28
N ARG A 157 13.37 -15.77 -9.30
CA ARG A 157 14.75 -16.27 -9.48
C ARG A 157 15.68 -15.54 -8.53
N LEU A 158 16.55 -16.29 -7.83
CA LEU A 158 17.65 -15.69 -7.06
C LEU A 158 18.88 -15.46 -7.96
N GLN A 159 19.39 -14.24 -7.96
CA GLN A 159 20.68 -13.88 -8.55
C GLN A 159 21.68 -13.65 -7.42
N VAL A 160 22.69 -14.52 -7.32
CA VAL A 160 23.66 -14.49 -6.24
C VAL A 160 24.93 -13.79 -6.69
N PHE A 161 25.35 -12.77 -5.93
CA PHE A 161 26.63 -12.09 -6.08
C PHE A 161 27.60 -12.51 -4.99
N ARG A 162 28.86 -12.73 -5.37
CA ARG A 162 29.97 -13.00 -4.46
C ARG A 162 30.81 -11.74 -4.30
N ARG A 163 30.29 -10.78 -3.54
CA ARG A 163 30.97 -9.50 -3.29
C ARG A 163 31.38 -9.38 -1.82
N LYS A 164 32.59 -8.86 -1.56
CA LYS A 164 33.00 -8.47 -0.20
C LYS A 164 32.16 -7.27 0.25
N LEU A 165 31.69 -7.32 1.49
CA LEU A 165 30.82 -6.29 2.06
C LEU A 165 31.36 -5.88 3.43
N MET A 166 31.63 -4.58 3.60
CA MET A 166 32.06 -4.02 4.87
C MET A 166 30.83 -3.73 5.76
N LYS A 167 31.01 -3.72 7.09
CA LYS A 167 29.89 -3.43 8.03
C LYS A 167 29.20 -2.10 7.74
N LYS A 168 29.96 -1.05 7.37
CA LYS A 168 29.43 0.27 7.01
C LYS A 168 28.61 0.30 5.72
N GLU A 169 28.77 -0.71 4.86
CA GLU A 169 28.12 -0.79 3.54
C GLU A 169 26.76 -1.50 3.61
N GLN A 170 26.35 -1.97 4.79
CA GLN A 170 25.10 -2.67 5.02
C GLN A 170 24.33 -2.11 6.21
N ARG A 171 23.04 -2.36 6.23
CA ARG A 171 22.11 -2.07 7.31
C ARG A 171 21.36 -3.35 7.66
N VAL A 172 20.93 -3.47 8.91
CA VAL A 172 20.03 -4.54 9.36
C VAL A 172 18.68 -3.91 9.64
N ILE A 173 17.63 -4.44 9.00
CA ILE A 173 16.25 -3.97 9.15
C ILE A 173 15.38 -5.19 9.43
N LYS A 174 14.78 -5.28 10.63
CA LYS A 174 13.94 -6.42 11.08
C LYS A 174 14.58 -7.79 10.79
N ASP A 175 15.88 -7.89 11.05
CA ASP A 175 16.75 -9.06 10.86
C ASP A 175 17.13 -9.42 9.41
N LEU A 176 16.71 -8.61 8.43
CA LEU A 176 17.21 -8.73 7.07
C LEU A 176 18.41 -7.80 6.87
N HIS A 177 19.51 -8.36 6.38
CA HIS A 177 20.66 -7.57 5.95
C HIS A 177 20.38 -6.97 4.56
N VAL A 178 20.62 -5.68 4.42
CA VAL A 178 20.39 -4.92 3.18
C VAL A 178 21.61 -4.04 2.91
N THR A 179 22.03 -3.91 1.65
CA THR A 179 23.08 -2.94 1.32
C THR A 179 22.59 -1.51 1.55
N SER A 180 23.47 -0.67 2.11
CA SER A 180 23.21 0.77 2.31
C SER A 180 22.84 1.45 0.97
N PRO A 181 22.16 2.61 0.96
CA PRO A 181 21.84 3.31 -0.29
C PRO A 181 23.08 3.55 -1.19
N ALA A 182 24.20 4.02 -0.63
CA ALA A 182 25.45 4.21 -1.36
C ALA A 182 25.98 2.91 -1.98
N ARG A 183 25.94 1.82 -1.20
CA ARG A 183 26.37 0.51 -1.72
C ARG A 183 25.39 -0.04 -2.75
N THR A 184 24.09 0.19 -2.59
CA THR A 184 23.05 -0.22 -3.55
C THR A 184 23.28 0.44 -4.90
N ILE A 185 23.63 1.73 -4.92
CA ILE A 185 24.02 2.46 -6.13
C ILE A 185 25.21 1.77 -6.80
N CYS A 186 26.25 1.43 -6.04
CA CYS A 186 27.39 0.69 -6.61
C CYS A 186 27.02 -0.69 -7.11
N ASP A 187 26.13 -1.39 -6.41
CA ASP A 187 25.72 -2.72 -6.82
C ASP A 187 24.99 -2.69 -8.17
N ILE A 188 24.20 -1.63 -8.43
CA ILE A 188 23.54 -1.35 -9.72
C ILE A 188 24.56 -0.89 -10.78
N ALA A 189 25.50 -0.03 -10.41
CA ALA A 189 26.56 0.43 -11.32
C ALA A 189 27.44 -0.73 -11.82
N LEU A 190 27.74 -1.69 -10.94
CA LEU A 190 28.53 -2.89 -11.24
C LEU A 190 27.76 -3.95 -12.06
N THR A 191 26.46 -3.79 -12.28
CA THR A 191 25.63 -4.71 -13.05
C THR A 191 25.31 -4.08 -14.40
N PRO A 192 25.91 -4.54 -15.52
CA PRO A 192 25.66 -3.97 -16.84
C PRO A 192 24.20 -4.11 -17.27
N SER A 193 23.68 -3.12 -17.97
CA SER A 193 22.40 -3.22 -18.67
C SER A 193 22.51 -4.12 -19.90
N LYS A 194 21.42 -4.85 -20.20
CA LYS A 194 21.32 -5.68 -21.41
C LYS A 194 20.60 -4.96 -22.55
N ASN A 195 19.84 -3.91 -22.23
CA ASN A 195 19.05 -3.15 -23.18
C ASN A 195 18.78 -1.73 -22.65
N ILE A 196 18.23 -0.88 -23.52
CA ILE A 196 17.95 0.53 -23.21
C ILE A 196 16.93 0.72 -22.07
N TYR A 197 15.93 -0.16 -21.94
CA TYR A 197 14.93 -0.06 -20.87
C TYR A 197 15.52 -0.37 -19.49
N GLU A 198 16.42 -1.35 -19.42
CA GLU A 198 17.18 -1.62 -18.20
C GLU A 198 18.10 -0.44 -17.86
N GLU A 199 18.70 0.20 -18.86
CA GLU A 199 19.56 1.36 -18.66
C GLU A 199 18.80 2.55 -18.05
N ILE A 200 17.64 2.89 -18.62
CA ILE A 200 16.75 3.94 -18.08
C ILE A 200 16.38 3.63 -16.64
N ARG A 201 15.91 2.39 -16.38
CA ARG A 201 15.56 1.96 -15.02
C ARG A 201 16.73 2.07 -14.05
N ARG A 202 17.95 1.73 -14.47
CA ARG A 202 19.16 1.83 -13.62
C ARG A 202 19.41 3.28 -13.22
N VAL A 203 19.39 4.20 -14.18
CA VAL A 203 19.59 5.63 -13.95
C VAL A 203 18.51 6.17 -13.01
N ASP A 204 17.23 5.97 -13.33
CA ASP A 204 16.11 6.45 -12.52
C ASP A 204 16.19 5.96 -11.07
N THR A 205 16.42 4.66 -10.89
CA THR A 205 16.52 4.04 -9.56
C THR A 205 17.66 4.64 -8.73
N VAL A 206 18.80 4.87 -9.37
CA VAL A 206 19.99 5.37 -8.70
C VAL A 206 19.85 6.86 -8.35
N CYS A 207 19.29 7.67 -9.25
CA CYS A 207 18.98 9.08 -8.97
C CYS A 207 17.95 9.21 -7.85
N GLU A 208 16.87 8.41 -7.87
CA GLU A 208 15.86 8.42 -6.81
C GLU A 208 16.45 7.98 -5.46
N LEU A 209 17.33 6.97 -5.43
CA LEU A 209 18.06 6.58 -4.23
C LEU A 209 18.94 7.72 -3.69
N ALA A 210 19.69 8.37 -4.56
CA ALA A 210 20.58 9.47 -4.22
C ALA A 210 19.80 10.63 -3.60
N GLN A 211 18.71 11.05 -4.24
CA GLN A 211 17.84 12.13 -3.78
C GLN A 211 17.13 11.78 -2.46
N LYS A 212 16.46 10.62 -2.39
CA LYS A 212 15.64 10.24 -1.22
C LYS A 212 16.45 10.01 0.05
N TYR A 213 17.68 9.51 -0.08
CA TYR A 213 18.53 9.18 1.06
C TYR A 213 19.76 10.11 1.18
N ASN A 214 19.74 11.27 0.51
CA ASN A 214 20.82 12.25 0.50
C ASN A 214 22.21 11.61 0.34
N THR A 215 22.32 10.69 -0.61
CA THR A 215 23.50 9.86 -0.82
C THR A 215 24.31 10.41 -1.99
N SER A 216 25.58 10.70 -1.78
CA SER A 216 26.46 11.19 -2.84
C SER A 216 26.93 10.06 -3.75
N PHE A 217 26.94 10.31 -5.06
CA PHE A 217 27.60 9.43 -6.04
C PHE A 217 29.09 9.23 -5.74
N LYS A 218 29.76 10.22 -5.12
CA LYS A 218 31.16 10.11 -4.68
C LYS A 218 31.36 9.05 -3.60
N ASP A 219 30.36 8.81 -2.77
CA ASP A 219 30.44 7.74 -1.76
C ASP A 219 30.44 6.37 -2.43
N CYS A 220 29.74 6.24 -3.56
CA CYS A 220 29.84 5.02 -4.36
C CYS A 220 31.23 4.86 -4.99
N GLU A 221 31.78 5.92 -5.58
CA GLU A 221 33.14 5.89 -6.16
C GLU A 221 34.18 5.42 -5.12
N LYS A 222 34.14 5.99 -3.90
CA LYS A 222 35.01 5.56 -2.78
C LYS A 222 34.85 4.08 -2.43
N ILE A 223 33.63 3.54 -2.47
CA ILE A 223 33.37 2.11 -2.22
C ILE A 223 34.00 1.24 -3.31
N ILE A 224 33.85 1.64 -4.58
CA ILE A 224 34.44 0.91 -5.71
C ILE A 224 35.98 1.00 -5.63
N ASP A 225 36.54 2.16 -5.28
CA ASP A 225 37.98 2.36 -5.10
C ASP A 225 38.56 1.53 -3.96
N SER A 226 37.78 1.31 -2.89
CA SER A 226 38.18 0.47 -1.77
C SER A 226 38.29 -1.02 -2.14
N ASN A 227 37.82 -1.42 -3.33
CA ASN A 227 37.99 -2.77 -3.85
C ASN A 227 38.17 -2.77 -5.39
N PRO A 228 39.35 -2.35 -5.88
CA PRO A 228 39.56 -2.06 -7.30
C PRO A 228 39.53 -3.31 -8.20
N TYR A 229 39.71 -4.50 -7.62
CA TYR A 229 39.68 -5.76 -8.36
C TYR A 229 38.27 -6.33 -8.55
N PHE A 230 37.21 -5.57 -8.20
CA PHE A 230 35.86 -6.00 -8.51
C PHE A 230 35.66 -6.10 -10.02
N PRO A 231 35.15 -7.23 -10.54
CA PRO A 231 34.79 -7.34 -11.94
C PRO A 231 33.80 -6.23 -12.32
N GLY A 232 34.13 -5.47 -13.36
CA GLY A 232 33.31 -4.34 -13.83
C GLY A 232 33.54 -3.01 -13.11
N ALA A 233 34.51 -2.91 -12.18
CA ALA A 233 34.78 -1.68 -11.44
C ALA A 233 35.08 -0.47 -12.35
N ALA A 234 35.92 -0.64 -13.39
CA ALA A 234 36.24 0.45 -14.33
C ALA A 234 34.99 0.98 -15.04
N LYS A 235 34.20 0.08 -15.63
CA LYS A 235 32.93 0.42 -16.30
C LYS A 235 31.91 1.07 -15.35
N ALA A 236 31.84 0.60 -14.11
CA ALA A 236 30.95 1.18 -13.11
C ALA A 236 31.36 2.62 -12.76
N LYS A 237 32.65 2.92 -12.66
CA LYS A 237 33.14 4.29 -12.43
C LYS A 237 32.84 5.21 -13.60
N GLU A 238 33.10 4.77 -14.83
CA GLU A 238 32.76 5.52 -16.04
C GLU A 238 31.26 5.83 -16.10
N TRP A 239 30.43 4.84 -15.77
CA TRP A 239 28.98 4.99 -15.73
C TRP A 239 28.51 5.98 -14.66
N ILE A 240 29.07 5.93 -13.45
CA ILE A 240 28.75 6.89 -12.39
C ILE A 240 29.15 8.31 -12.79
N LYS A 241 30.33 8.49 -13.40
CA LYS A 241 30.77 9.80 -13.92
C LYS A 241 29.81 10.35 -14.96
N TYR A 242 29.41 9.52 -15.92
CA TYR A 242 28.41 9.89 -16.93
C TYR A 242 27.09 10.38 -16.33
N ILE A 243 26.61 9.73 -15.25
CA ILE A 243 25.39 10.16 -14.55
C ILE A 243 25.59 11.52 -13.88
N ILE A 244 26.70 11.70 -13.16
CA ILE A 244 27.02 12.97 -12.48
C ILE A 244 27.08 14.11 -13.51
N ASP A 245 27.76 13.89 -14.63
CA ASP A 245 27.92 14.90 -15.68
C ASP A 245 26.57 15.26 -16.32
N LYS A 246 25.67 14.29 -16.47
CA LYS A 246 24.30 14.53 -16.96
C LYS A 246 23.40 15.24 -15.96
N ASP A 247 23.52 14.93 -14.67
CA ASP A 247 22.71 15.54 -13.62
C ASP A 247 23.03 17.04 -13.51
N ASN A 248 24.31 17.42 -13.62
CA ASN A 248 24.73 18.82 -13.64
C ASN A 248 24.14 19.62 -14.82
N ILE A 249 23.85 18.97 -15.95
CA ILE A 249 23.23 19.62 -17.12
C ILE A 249 21.73 19.87 -16.90
N LEU A 250 21.07 19.10 -16.02
CA LEU A 250 19.63 19.19 -15.79
C LEU A 250 19.24 20.29 -14.78
N TYR A 251 20.20 20.85 -14.04
CA TYR A 251 19.99 21.90 -13.02
C TYR A 251 20.54 23.28 -13.43
N ASP A 252 21.04 23.44 -14.65
CA ASP A 252 21.57 24.71 -15.22
C ASP A 252 20.55 25.46 -16.12
N TYR A 253 19.24 25.13 -16.03
CA TYR A 253 18.16 25.82 -16.73
C TYR A 253 17.03 26.26 -15.80
#